data_AF-A0A2Y9B1R3-F1
#
_entry.id   AF-A0A2Y9B1R3-F1
#
_cell.length_a   1.000
_cell.length_b   1.000
_cell.length_c   1.000
_cell.angle_alpha   90.00
_cell.angle_beta   90.00
_cell.angle_gamma   90.00
#
_symmetry.space_group_name_H-M   'P 1'
#
loop_
_entity.id
_entity.type
_entity.pdbx_description
1 polymer ?
#
loop_
_entity_poly.entity_id
_entity_poly.type
_entity_poly.pdbx_seq_one_letter_code
_entity_poly.pdbx_strand_id
1 'polypeptide(L)'
;MNKLLKYIAVVAALMAATQTQAQEPRTEQVRFPTGQSGTVIQNSITGYESVEYLLGARAGQRMIVEMSTSNPSAYFNVFAPGDRPGQSAAMFIGASSGLRYEGVLPENGEYIVQVFLNRNAARRNETASYLLDIAIGAAGAQTAAPASDYADGLAGGPDFWEVFGVSQSLNVRAAPSTSARVVMGLLNGTVVQNRGCRRNEGRVWCQIAQVGGGATGWAASQYLREATAPSAEMPPAAGSGNVMRVAGVPTNDVLNVRSGPGTRNPVVGALANGDPVRVIGCQSVGNTRWCEIEMITDMRERGWVSGRYLRDAAVSAPARSVSPAEQACLRAVTTETNNPDVVLLSSSFSQAGTEVMVGVGPQRAPWQCIAYGDGSTTRPMSMLN
;
A
#
# COMPACT_ATOMS: atom_id res chain seq x y z
N MET A 1 -19.68 -38.37 84.28
CA MET A 1 -20.44 -37.21 84.80
C MET A 1 -20.14 -36.01 83.91
N ASN A 2 -20.74 -35.95 82.72
CA ASN A 2 -22.04 -35.31 82.43
C ASN A 2 -22.00 -33.79 82.62
N LYS A 3 -21.81 -33.05 81.50
CA LYS A 3 -22.88 -32.21 80.94
C LYS A 3 -22.54 -31.79 79.50
N LEU A 4 -23.24 -32.48 78.60
CA LEU A 4 -23.49 -32.17 77.20
C LEU A 4 -24.39 -30.92 77.15
N LEU A 5 -24.04 -29.86 76.40
CA LEU A 5 -24.99 -28.98 75.68
C LEU A 5 -24.27 -27.81 74.96
N LYS A 6 -24.55 -27.70 73.65
CA LYS A 6 -24.58 -26.47 72.80
C LYS A 6 -23.18 -25.87 72.56
N TYR A 7 -22.67 -25.83 71.33
CA TYR A 7 -23.15 -24.93 70.28
C TYR A 7 -22.92 -25.54 68.89
N ILE A 8 -23.95 -25.43 68.06
CA ILE A 8 -23.89 -25.55 66.60
C ILE A 8 -23.00 -24.41 66.11
N ALA A 9 -21.76 -24.71 65.73
CA ALA A 9 -20.94 -23.77 64.98
C ALA A 9 -21.37 -23.87 63.50
N VAL A 10 -22.24 -22.95 63.11
CA VAL A 10 -22.57 -22.66 61.71
C VAL A 10 -21.26 -22.31 61.01
N VAL A 11 -20.79 -23.19 60.14
CA VAL A 11 -19.72 -22.87 59.19
C VAL A 11 -20.32 -21.93 58.15
N ALA A 12 -20.34 -20.64 58.47
CA ALA A 12 -20.59 -19.59 57.49
C ALA A 12 -19.36 -19.54 56.58
N ALA A 13 -19.44 -20.22 55.44
CA ALA A 13 -18.48 -20.05 54.36
C ALA A 13 -18.55 -18.57 53.91
N LEU A 14 -17.59 -17.76 54.37
CA LEU A 14 -17.32 -16.46 53.76
C LEU A 14 -16.86 -16.75 52.32
N MET A 15 -17.81 -16.74 51.38
CA MET A 15 -17.48 -16.43 50.00
C MET A 15 -17.01 -14.98 50.01
N ALA A 16 -15.69 -14.78 50.14
CA ALA A 16 -15.08 -13.53 49.75
C ALA A 16 -15.32 -13.40 48.25
N ALA A 17 -16.38 -12.67 47.87
CA ALA A 17 -16.51 -12.17 46.52
C ALA A 17 -15.29 -11.30 46.30
N THR A 18 -14.29 -11.83 45.58
CA THR A 18 -13.20 -11.03 45.06
C THR A 18 -13.84 -10.06 44.08
N GLN A 19 -14.19 -8.88 44.57
CA GLN A 19 -14.56 -7.77 43.70
C GLN A 19 -13.36 -7.58 42.78
N THR A 20 -13.54 -7.96 41.51
CA THR A 20 -12.55 -7.74 40.47
C THR A 20 -12.60 -6.25 40.19
N GLN A 21 -11.87 -5.45 40.97
CA GLN A 21 -11.73 -4.04 40.67
C GLN A 21 -10.99 -3.95 39.34
N ALA A 22 -11.63 -3.34 38.35
CA ALA A 22 -10.94 -2.92 37.13
C ALA A 22 -9.84 -1.95 37.56
N GLN A 23 -8.60 -2.24 37.17
CA GLN A 23 -7.46 -1.38 37.49
C GLN A 23 -7.72 0.01 36.91
N GLU A 24 -7.67 1.02 37.77
CA GLU A 24 -8.01 2.40 37.39
C GLU A 24 -7.03 2.89 36.31
N PRO A 25 -7.51 3.52 35.22
CA PRO A 25 -6.65 3.94 34.13
C PRO A 25 -5.66 5.01 34.59
N ARG A 26 -4.43 4.91 34.11
CA ARG A 26 -3.41 5.93 34.34
C ARG A 26 -3.74 7.14 33.47
N THR A 27 -3.84 8.34 34.04
CA THR A 27 -4.15 9.55 33.27
C THR A 27 -2.91 10.40 33.04
N GLU A 28 -2.65 10.80 31.80
CA GLU A 28 -1.51 11.64 31.43
C GLU A 28 -1.95 12.81 30.54
N GLN A 29 -1.62 14.05 30.93
CA GLN A 29 -1.93 15.23 30.10
C GLN A 29 -0.91 15.37 28.97
N VAL A 30 -1.39 15.39 27.72
CA VAL A 30 -0.55 15.64 26.56
C VAL A 30 -0.30 17.14 26.44
N ARG A 31 0.98 17.52 26.39
CA ARG A 31 1.42 18.90 26.14
C ARG A 31 2.43 18.89 25.01
N PHE A 32 2.24 19.78 24.06
CA PHE A 32 3.21 19.98 22.99
C PHE A 32 4.32 20.93 23.43
N PRO A 33 5.57 20.67 23.05
CA PRO A 33 6.65 21.63 23.20
C PRO A 33 6.28 22.98 22.56
N THR A 34 6.82 24.08 23.09
CA THR A 34 6.50 25.42 22.59
C THR A 34 6.85 25.53 21.10
N GLY A 35 5.87 25.94 20.29
CA GLY A 35 6.01 26.06 18.84
C GLY A 35 5.80 24.76 18.07
N GLN A 36 5.60 23.63 18.75
CA GLN A 36 5.26 22.36 18.11
C GLN A 36 3.76 22.10 18.12
N SER A 37 3.31 21.37 17.11
CA SER A 37 1.93 20.89 16.96
C SER A 37 1.79 19.40 17.27
N GLY A 38 2.83 18.76 17.80
CA GLY A 38 2.82 17.33 18.12
C GLY A 38 3.84 16.94 19.19
N THR A 39 3.81 15.67 19.59
CA THR A 39 4.76 15.07 20.53
C THR A 39 4.75 13.55 20.39
N VAL A 40 5.88 12.92 20.73
CA VAL A 40 6.01 11.45 20.77
C VAL A 40 6.15 11.01 22.23
N ILE A 41 5.29 10.08 22.65
CA ILE A 41 5.25 9.53 24.00
C ILE A 41 5.74 8.09 23.97
N GLN A 42 6.75 7.77 24.77
CA GLN A 42 7.21 6.40 24.97
C GLN A 42 6.71 5.89 26.33
N ASN A 43 5.97 4.78 26.34
CA ASN A 43 5.42 4.21 27.57
C ASN A 43 5.23 2.67 27.44
N SER A 44 4.73 2.04 28.50
CA SER A 44 4.40 0.61 28.51
C SER A 44 3.19 0.32 29.37
N ILE A 45 2.43 -0.71 28.99
CA ILE A 45 1.29 -1.25 29.75
C ILE A 45 1.44 -2.77 29.93
N THR A 46 1.02 -3.29 31.08
CA THR A 46 1.00 -4.72 31.38
C THR A 46 -0.38 -5.18 31.84
N GLY A 47 -0.84 -6.34 31.35
CA GLY A 47 -2.09 -6.94 31.81
C GLY A 47 -3.31 -6.05 31.55
N TYR A 48 -4.06 -5.73 32.61
CA TYR A 48 -5.27 -4.89 32.53
C TYR A 48 -4.99 -3.39 32.68
N GLU A 49 -3.71 -2.98 32.70
CA GLU A 49 -3.35 -1.58 32.68
C GLU A 49 -3.85 -0.89 31.39
N SER A 50 -4.29 0.35 31.57
CA SER A 50 -4.57 1.26 30.45
C SER A 50 -4.07 2.65 30.80
N VAL A 51 -3.77 3.43 29.76
CA VAL A 51 -3.37 4.84 29.88
C VAL A 51 -4.33 5.69 29.07
N GLU A 52 -4.84 6.75 29.68
CA GLU A 52 -5.70 7.76 29.08
C GLU A 52 -4.91 9.05 28.90
N TYR A 53 -4.64 9.39 27.64
CA TYR A 53 -3.93 10.60 27.25
C TYR A 53 -4.93 11.71 26.96
N LEU A 54 -4.88 12.78 27.76
CA LEU A 54 -5.78 13.92 27.67
C LEU A 54 -5.20 15.00 26.77
N LEU A 55 -5.89 15.26 25.66
CA LEU A 55 -5.44 16.19 24.62
C LEU A 55 -6.44 17.31 24.38
N GLY A 56 -6.08 18.54 24.75
CA GLY A 56 -6.87 19.72 24.45
C GLY A 56 -6.77 20.11 22.98
N ALA A 57 -7.89 20.11 22.27
CA ALA A 57 -7.96 20.49 20.87
C ALA A 57 -9.29 21.21 20.53
N ARG A 58 -9.34 21.80 19.34
CA ARG A 58 -10.45 22.62 18.84
C ARG A 58 -11.10 21.99 17.62
N ALA A 59 -12.39 22.25 17.47
CA ALA A 59 -13.16 21.89 16.29
C ALA A 59 -12.48 22.44 15.03
N GLY A 60 -12.46 21.62 13.98
CA GLY A 60 -11.77 21.88 12.73
C GLY A 60 -10.29 21.49 12.74
N GLN A 61 -9.60 21.38 13.88
CA GLN A 61 -8.21 20.95 13.85
C GLN A 61 -8.10 19.51 13.31
N ARG A 62 -7.02 19.21 12.58
CA ARG A 62 -6.72 17.84 12.16
C ARG A 62 -5.89 17.16 13.23
N MET A 63 -6.40 16.07 13.80
CA MET A 63 -5.66 15.21 14.72
C MET A 63 -5.06 14.03 13.97
N ILE A 64 -3.81 13.71 14.28
CA ILE A 64 -3.14 12.48 13.89
C ILE A 64 -2.69 11.78 15.18
N VAL A 65 -3.01 10.50 15.30
CA VAL A 65 -2.52 9.64 16.39
C VAL A 65 -1.98 8.37 15.76
N GLU A 66 -0.73 8.05 15.99
CA GLU A 66 -0.10 6.83 15.49
C GLU A 66 0.60 6.08 16.62
N MET A 67 0.45 4.76 16.66
CA MET A 67 1.06 3.93 17.68
C MET A 67 1.92 2.82 17.08
N SER A 68 3.17 2.76 17.51
CA SER A 68 4.05 1.60 17.31
C SER A 68 4.18 0.83 18.62
N THR A 69 4.04 -0.50 18.58
CA THR A 69 4.00 -1.33 19.79
C THR A 69 4.80 -2.63 19.61
N SER A 70 5.42 -3.11 20.69
CA SER A 70 6.07 -4.42 20.75
C SER A 70 5.08 -5.59 20.84
N ASN A 71 3.80 -5.31 21.13
CA ASN A 71 2.76 -6.31 21.26
C ASN A 71 1.61 -6.02 20.28
N PRO A 72 1.30 -6.93 19.32
CA PRO A 72 0.25 -6.73 18.33
C PRO A 72 -1.17 -6.73 18.91
N SER A 73 -1.32 -7.09 20.18
CA SER A 73 -2.58 -7.03 20.92
C SER A 73 -2.79 -5.71 21.67
N ALA A 74 -1.87 -4.75 21.56
CA ALA A 74 -2.03 -3.41 22.11
C ALA A 74 -2.68 -2.49 21.08
N TYR A 75 -3.70 -1.75 21.50
CA TYR A 75 -4.47 -0.84 20.65
C TYR A 75 -4.70 0.48 21.35
N PHE A 76 -5.16 1.47 20.59
CA PHE A 76 -5.72 2.68 21.15
C PHE A 76 -7.11 2.99 20.60
N ASN A 77 -7.89 3.72 21.38
CA ASN A 77 -9.15 4.32 20.97
C ASN A 77 -9.09 5.83 21.14
N VAL A 78 -9.87 6.57 20.34
CA VAL A 78 -10.03 8.02 20.49
C VAL A 78 -11.47 8.35 20.87
N PHE A 79 -11.67 9.17 21.89
CA PHE A 79 -12.97 9.63 22.34
C PHE A 79 -13.08 11.14 22.21
N ALA A 80 -14.28 11.60 21.82
CA ALA A 80 -14.59 13.02 21.71
C ALA A 80 -14.73 13.67 23.10
N PRO A 81 -14.70 15.02 23.20
CA PRO A 81 -14.87 15.70 24.46
C PRO A 81 -16.17 15.32 25.16
N GLY A 82 -16.06 14.90 26.42
CA GLY A 82 -17.19 14.45 27.24
C GLY A 82 -17.52 12.96 27.14
N ASP A 83 -17.00 12.25 26.12
CA ASP A 83 -17.12 10.80 26.01
C ASP A 83 -16.11 10.08 26.91
N ARG A 84 -16.51 8.93 27.48
CA ARG A 84 -15.65 8.14 28.36
C ARG A 84 -15.47 6.70 27.90
N PRO A 85 -14.26 6.13 28.02
CA PRO A 85 -14.04 4.70 27.82
C PRO A 85 -14.98 3.83 28.66
N GLY A 86 -15.63 2.87 28.01
CA GLY A 86 -16.57 1.95 28.66
C GLY A 86 -17.97 2.51 28.94
N GLN A 87 -18.22 3.81 28.67
CA GLN A 87 -19.54 4.44 28.83
C GLN A 87 -20.08 4.99 27.50
N SER A 88 -19.19 5.51 26.65
CA SER A 88 -19.52 6.06 25.32
C SER A 88 -18.87 5.25 24.20
N ALA A 89 -19.35 5.46 22.98
CA ALA A 89 -18.68 4.96 21.78
C ALA A 89 -17.43 5.80 21.49
N ALA A 90 -16.34 5.13 21.09
CA ALA A 90 -15.15 5.81 20.60
C ALA A 90 -15.37 6.32 19.17
N MET A 91 -14.82 7.48 18.84
CA MET A 91 -14.81 7.98 17.46
C MET A 91 -13.79 7.25 16.58
N PHE A 92 -12.81 6.59 17.20
CA PHE A 92 -11.87 5.69 16.54
C PHE A 92 -11.61 4.46 17.41
N ILE A 93 -11.59 3.28 16.78
CA ILE A 93 -11.34 2.00 17.44
C ILE A 93 -10.14 1.32 16.76
N GLY A 94 -8.99 1.31 17.43
CA GLY A 94 -7.75 0.79 16.85
C GLY A 94 -7.77 -0.73 16.61
N ALA A 95 -8.54 -1.47 17.41
CA ALA A 95 -8.67 -2.92 17.25
C ALA A 95 -9.27 -3.35 15.89
N SER A 96 -10.11 -2.52 15.29
CA SER A 96 -10.72 -2.76 13.97
C SER A 96 -10.09 -1.93 12.86
N SER A 97 -9.50 -0.78 13.20
CA SER A 97 -9.10 0.24 12.22
C SER A 97 -7.58 0.39 12.07
N GLY A 98 -6.80 -0.37 12.85
CA GLY A 98 -5.34 -0.31 12.85
C GLY A 98 -4.79 0.70 13.87
N LEU A 99 -3.49 0.97 13.79
CA LEU A 99 -2.77 1.77 14.78
C LEU A 99 -2.49 3.21 14.31
N ARG A 100 -3.34 3.75 13.42
CA ARG A 100 -3.26 5.14 12.97
C ARG A 100 -4.65 5.74 12.82
N TYR A 101 -4.89 6.86 13.49
CA TYR A 101 -6.05 7.71 13.34
C TYR A 101 -5.63 9.02 12.68
N GLU A 102 -6.43 9.48 11.72
CA GLU A 102 -6.30 10.80 11.13
C GLU A 102 -7.68 11.36 10.83
N GLY A 103 -8.00 12.53 11.39
CA GLY A 103 -9.35 13.07 11.26
C GLY A 103 -9.43 14.55 11.61
N VAL A 104 -10.45 15.21 11.07
CA VAL A 104 -10.82 16.57 11.47
C VAL A 104 -11.70 16.49 12.71
N LEU A 105 -11.34 17.25 13.74
CA LEU A 105 -12.01 17.22 15.03
C LEU A 105 -13.36 17.93 14.97
N PRO A 106 -14.45 17.29 15.42
CA PRO A 106 -15.79 17.86 15.30
C PRO A 106 -16.08 18.95 16.34
N GLU A 107 -15.41 18.93 17.49
CA GLU A 107 -15.81 19.71 18.67
C GLU A 107 -14.60 20.31 19.39
N ASN A 108 -14.84 21.34 20.19
CA ASN A 108 -13.82 21.91 21.06
C ASN A 108 -13.81 21.14 22.38
N GLY A 109 -12.63 20.79 22.88
CA GLY A 109 -12.50 20.26 24.22
C GLY A 109 -11.32 19.30 24.38
N GLU A 110 -11.40 18.51 25.43
CA GLU A 110 -10.37 17.53 25.77
C GLU A 110 -10.75 16.16 25.21
N TYR A 111 -9.93 15.69 24.27
CA TYR A 111 -10.05 14.36 23.67
C TYR A 111 -9.27 13.35 24.51
N ILE A 112 -9.75 12.10 24.54
CA ILE A 112 -9.09 11.01 25.24
C ILE A 112 -8.53 10.03 24.21
N VAL A 113 -7.21 9.80 24.25
CA VAL A 113 -6.57 8.68 23.56
C VAL A 113 -6.29 7.59 24.58
N GLN A 114 -7.07 6.50 24.55
CA GLN A 114 -6.94 5.40 25.49
C GLN A 114 -6.07 4.29 24.89
N VAL A 115 -4.92 3.98 25.48
CA VAL A 115 -4.06 2.85 25.10
C VAL A 115 -4.29 1.67 26.05
N PHE A 116 -4.53 0.48 25.50
CA PHE A 116 -4.85 -0.72 26.27
C PHE A 116 -4.48 -2.02 25.54
N LEU A 117 -4.39 -3.12 26.29
CA LEU A 117 -4.26 -4.47 25.73
C LEU A 117 -5.63 -5.10 25.50
N ASN A 118 -5.78 -5.84 24.40
CA ASN A 118 -6.98 -6.65 24.20
C ASN A 118 -7.15 -7.65 25.35
N ARG A 119 -8.40 -8.07 25.57
CA ARG A 119 -8.78 -8.89 26.73
C ARG A 119 -7.97 -10.20 26.84
N ASN A 120 -7.58 -10.78 25.70
CA ASN A 120 -6.85 -12.04 25.68
C ASN A 120 -5.40 -11.86 26.14
N ALA A 121 -4.70 -10.85 25.66
CA ALA A 121 -3.34 -10.52 26.08
C ALA A 121 -3.30 -9.99 27.52
N ALA A 122 -4.27 -9.16 27.90
CA ALA A 122 -4.42 -8.65 29.26
C ALA A 122 -4.57 -9.79 30.30
N ARG A 123 -5.41 -10.79 30.00
CA ARG A 123 -5.58 -11.99 30.84
C ARG A 123 -4.31 -12.81 31.02
N ARG A 124 -3.44 -12.81 30.01
CA ARG A 124 -2.15 -13.49 30.04
C ARG A 124 -1.05 -12.65 30.71
N ASN A 125 -1.40 -11.47 31.23
CA ASN A 125 -0.49 -10.53 31.86
C ASN A 125 0.70 -10.17 30.96
N GLU A 126 0.44 -10.04 29.66
CA GLU A 126 1.47 -9.63 28.70
C GLU A 126 1.80 -8.14 28.85
N THR A 127 2.99 -7.77 28.39
CA THR A 127 3.46 -6.38 28.36
C THR A 127 3.52 -5.87 26.93
N ALA A 128 3.14 -4.61 26.73
CA ALA A 128 3.33 -3.86 25.50
C ALA A 128 4.15 -2.60 25.79
N SER A 129 5.33 -2.50 25.21
CA SER A 129 6.07 -1.24 25.13
C SER A 129 5.69 -0.55 23.84
N TYR A 130 5.38 0.75 23.89
CA TYR A 130 4.90 1.49 22.74
C TYR A 130 5.44 2.91 22.63
N LEU A 131 5.39 3.42 21.40
CA LEU A 131 5.54 4.82 21.04
C LEU A 131 4.19 5.30 20.53
N LEU A 132 3.69 6.40 21.08
CA LEU A 132 2.45 7.07 20.69
C LEU A 132 2.79 8.46 20.18
N ASP A 133 2.68 8.66 18.87
CA ASP A 133 2.84 9.95 18.20
C ASP A 133 1.48 10.64 18.12
N ILE A 134 1.40 11.88 18.59
CA ILE A 134 0.18 12.68 18.63
C ILE A 134 0.47 14.05 18.02
N ALA A 135 -0.29 14.44 17.00
CA ALA A 135 -0.21 15.75 16.37
C ALA A 135 -1.58 16.41 16.14
N ILE A 136 -1.63 17.74 16.19
CA ILE A 136 -2.81 18.60 16.00
C ILE A 136 -2.46 19.76 15.06
N GLY A 137 -2.95 19.72 13.81
CA GLY A 137 -2.80 20.77 12.80
C GLY A 137 -4.06 21.61 12.58
N ALA A 138 -3.96 22.71 11.82
CA ALA A 138 -5.10 23.57 11.48
C ALA A 138 -6.00 22.97 10.38
N ALA A 139 -7.32 23.20 10.45
CA ALA A 139 -8.26 22.90 9.36
C ALA A 139 -7.92 23.72 8.13
N GLY A 140 -7.73 23.09 6.97
CA GLY A 140 -7.64 23.79 5.70
C GLY A 140 -6.26 24.35 5.33
N ALA A 141 -5.21 24.09 6.12
CA ALA A 141 -3.85 24.21 5.62
C ALA A 141 -3.56 23.03 4.69
N GLN A 142 -3.92 23.18 3.41
CA GLN A 142 -3.10 22.61 2.35
C GLN A 142 -1.73 23.28 2.51
N THR A 143 -0.81 22.63 3.22
CA THR A 143 0.56 23.09 3.30
C THR A 143 1.13 23.09 1.89
N ALA A 144 1.41 24.29 1.37
CA ALA A 144 2.43 24.47 0.35
C ALA A 144 3.62 23.58 0.70
N ALA A 145 4.18 22.89 -0.31
CA ALA A 145 5.27 21.93 -0.18
C ALA A 145 6.25 22.34 0.94
N PRO A 146 6.46 21.52 1.98
CA PRO A 146 7.28 21.94 3.10
C PRO A 146 8.72 22.10 2.63
N ALA A 147 9.27 23.27 2.90
CA ALA A 147 10.71 23.46 2.95
C ALA A 147 11.27 22.52 4.02
N SER A 148 12.41 21.92 3.70
CA SER A 148 13.16 20.98 4.54
C SER A 148 13.21 21.40 6.01
N ASP A 149 12.72 20.55 6.91
CA ASP A 149 13.13 20.60 8.31
C ASP A 149 13.52 19.19 8.78
N TYR A 150 14.73 19.11 9.30
CA TYR A 150 15.42 17.89 9.69
C TYR A 150 15.50 17.92 11.23
N ALA A 151 14.36 17.73 11.89
CA ALA A 151 14.23 17.54 13.34
C ALA A 151 12.89 16.81 13.53
N ASP A 152 12.85 15.50 13.84
CA ASP A 152 13.14 14.95 15.16
C ASP A 152 13.44 13.43 15.09
N GLY A 153 14.57 13.00 15.65
CA GLY A 153 14.79 11.62 16.13
C GLY A 153 14.84 10.48 15.11
N LEU A 154 15.59 9.42 15.42
CA LEU A 154 15.82 8.26 14.54
C LEU A 154 14.58 7.35 14.29
N ALA A 155 13.38 7.76 14.72
CA ALA A 155 12.17 6.95 14.68
C ALA A 155 11.05 7.50 13.79
N GLY A 156 11.12 8.77 13.36
CA GLY A 156 10.10 9.41 12.53
C GLY A 156 10.67 9.87 11.19
N GLY A 157 11.44 9.00 10.53
CA GLY A 157 11.84 9.29 9.16
C GLY A 157 10.61 9.17 8.24
N PRO A 158 10.53 9.94 7.15
CA PRO A 158 9.44 9.87 6.20
C PRO A 158 9.11 8.44 5.79
N ASP A 159 7.84 8.14 5.52
CA ASP A 159 7.38 6.82 5.08
C ASP A 159 8.14 6.33 3.85
N PHE A 160 8.61 7.28 3.04
CA PHE A 160 9.37 7.04 1.84
C PHE A 160 10.60 7.93 1.76
N TRP A 161 11.66 7.34 1.21
CA TRP A 161 12.87 8.04 0.85
C TRP A 161 13.00 8.09 -0.66
N GLU A 162 13.38 9.23 -1.21
CA GLU A 162 13.92 9.33 -2.56
C GLU A 162 15.45 9.35 -2.49
N VAL A 163 16.10 8.52 -3.30
CA VAL A 163 17.55 8.56 -3.46
C VAL A 163 17.97 9.84 -4.18
N PHE A 164 18.89 10.61 -3.63
CA PHE A 164 19.37 11.85 -4.25
C PHE A 164 20.89 12.02 -4.14
N GLY A 165 21.46 12.89 -4.98
CA GLY A 165 22.86 13.31 -4.89
C GLY A 165 23.88 12.23 -5.27
N VAL A 166 23.47 11.19 -6.01
CA VAL A 166 24.37 10.11 -6.47
C VAL A 166 24.57 10.15 -7.99
N SER A 167 25.81 10.00 -8.46
CA SER A 167 26.16 10.04 -9.90
C SER A 167 26.06 8.68 -10.61
N GLN A 168 26.07 7.59 -9.85
CA GLN A 168 25.89 6.23 -10.36
C GLN A 168 24.78 5.52 -9.58
N SER A 169 25.10 4.77 -8.54
CA SER A 169 24.12 4.08 -7.68
C SER A 169 24.47 4.18 -6.20
N LEU A 170 23.43 4.33 -5.38
CA LEU A 170 23.48 4.21 -3.93
C LEU A 170 23.54 2.73 -3.56
N ASN A 171 24.61 2.32 -2.88
CA ASN A 171 24.74 0.96 -2.36
C ASN A 171 23.82 0.73 -1.17
N VAL A 172 23.00 -0.31 -1.26
CA VAL A 172 22.15 -0.84 -0.18
C VAL A 172 22.81 -2.10 0.37
N ARG A 173 22.99 -2.17 1.69
CA ARG A 173 23.85 -3.17 2.35
C ARG A 173 23.07 -4.08 3.30
N ALA A 174 23.62 -5.27 3.57
CA ALA A 174 22.96 -6.25 4.44
C ALA A 174 22.87 -5.81 5.92
N ALA A 175 23.74 -4.91 6.34
CA ALA A 175 23.80 -4.33 7.68
C ALA A 175 24.14 -2.83 7.59
N PRO A 176 23.86 -2.03 8.63
CA PRO A 176 24.13 -0.59 8.64
C PRO A 176 25.63 -0.28 8.80
N SER A 177 26.48 -0.76 7.91
CA SER A 177 27.94 -0.61 7.96
C SER A 177 28.51 -0.45 6.57
N THR A 178 29.53 0.39 6.43
CA THR A 178 30.27 0.56 5.18
C THR A 178 31.05 -0.68 4.74
N SER A 179 31.32 -1.59 5.69
CA SER A 179 31.97 -2.88 5.44
C SER A 179 30.99 -4.01 5.07
N ALA A 180 29.69 -3.83 5.33
CA ALA A 180 28.70 -4.86 5.08
C ALA A 180 28.51 -5.13 3.58
N ARG A 181 28.26 -6.39 3.21
CA ARG A 181 28.01 -6.81 1.82
C ARG A 181 26.92 -5.94 1.18
N VAL A 182 27.17 -5.49 -0.06
CA VAL A 182 26.17 -4.81 -0.89
C VAL A 182 25.16 -5.85 -1.39
N VAL A 183 23.88 -5.56 -1.17
CA VAL A 183 22.74 -6.42 -1.53
C VAL A 183 22.08 -5.94 -2.82
N MET A 184 21.98 -4.61 -3.02
CA MET A 184 21.46 -3.99 -4.24
C MET A 184 21.99 -2.56 -4.41
N GLY A 185 21.80 -1.98 -5.60
CA GLY A 185 22.09 -0.59 -5.89
C GLY A 185 20.81 0.16 -6.29
N LEU A 186 20.62 1.37 -5.79
CA LEU A 186 19.48 2.23 -6.13
C LEU A 186 19.96 3.45 -6.91
N LEU A 187 19.16 3.93 -7.86
CA LEU A 187 19.53 5.07 -8.70
C LEU A 187 18.95 6.37 -8.15
N ASN A 188 19.55 7.49 -8.54
CA ASN A 188 19.03 8.81 -8.20
C ASN A 188 17.57 8.95 -8.67
N GLY A 189 16.68 9.45 -7.81
CA GLY A 189 15.23 9.54 -8.04
C GLY A 189 14.43 8.31 -7.58
N THR A 190 15.09 7.22 -7.14
CA THR A 190 14.35 6.02 -6.73
C THR A 190 13.65 6.23 -5.39
N VAL A 191 12.33 6.00 -5.35
CA VAL A 191 11.53 6.06 -4.13
C VAL A 191 11.48 4.68 -3.46
N VAL A 192 11.77 4.61 -2.17
CA VAL A 192 11.79 3.38 -1.36
C VAL A 192 11.04 3.58 -0.05
N GLN A 193 10.44 2.52 0.48
CA GLN A 193 9.80 2.56 1.79
C GLN A 193 10.86 2.64 2.88
N ASN A 194 10.68 3.56 3.81
CA ASN A 194 11.45 3.61 5.03
C ASN A 194 10.96 2.51 5.98
N ARG A 195 11.89 1.76 6.57
CA ARG A 195 11.63 0.73 7.58
C ARG A 195 12.29 1.07 8.92
N GLY A 196 12.70 2.32 9.07
CA GLY A 196 13.33 2.85 10.26
C GLY A 196 14.82 3.12 10.05
N CYS A 197 15.32 4.12 10.77
CA CYS A 197 16.71 4.51 10.72
C CYS A 197 17.39 4.22 12.07
N ARG A 198 18.70 3.97 12.02
CA ARG A 198 19.53 3.84 13.22
C ARG A 198 20.89 4.44 12.98
N ARG A 199 21.52 4.91 14.05
CA ARG A 199 22.91 5.34 14.02
C ARG A 199 23.82 4.12 14.12
N ASN A 200 24.80 4.04 13.23
CA ASN A 200 25.91 3.10 13.31
C ASN A 200 27.13 3.66 12.56
N GLU A 201 28.34 3.42 13.07
CA GLU A 201 29.60 3.96 12.49
C GLU A 201 29.59 5.48 12.27
N GLY A 202 29.09 6.24 13.26
CA GLY A 202 29.05 7.70 13.21
C GLY A 202 28.08 8.31 12.18
N ARG A 203 27.35 7.49 11.41
CA ARG A 203 26.37 7.94 10.42
C ARG A 203 24.99 7.32 10.67
N VAL A 204 23.97 7.91 10.07
CA VAL A 204 22.60 7.40 10.14
C VAL A 204 22.35 6.51 8.93
N TRP A 205 21.90 5.29 9.20
CA TRP A 205 21.51 4.30 8.22
C TRP A 205 20.01 4.09 8.28
N CYS A 206 19.35 4.08 7.14
CA CYS A 206 17.94 3.77 7.05
C CYS A 206 17.77 2.39 6.44
N GLN A 207 17.03 1.53 7.13
CA GLN A 207 16.55 0.30 6.53
C GLN A 207 15.47 0.68 5.55
N ILE A 208 15.59 0.17 4.34
CA ILE A 208 14.70 0.50 3.24
C ILE A 208 14.19 -0.77 2.57
N ALA A 209 13.01 -0.67 1.98
CA ALA A 209 12.39 -1.72 1.18
C ALA A 209 11.91 -1.14 -0.15
N GLN A 210 11.93 -1.94 -1.21
CA GLN A 210 11.28 -1.52 -2.46
C GLN A 210 9.76 -1.35 -2.25
N VAL A 211 9.20 -0.32 -2.87
CA VAL A 211 7.75 -0.07 -2.85
C VAL A 211 7.04 -1.22 -3.56
N GLY A 212 6.02 -1.82 -2.94
CA GLY A 212 5.28 -2.96 -3.49
C GLY A 212 5.80 -4.35 -3.06
N GLY A 213 6.79 -4.40 -2.17
CA GLY A 213 7.42 -5.64 -1.71
C GLY A 213 8.71 -5.96 -2.46
N GLY A 214 9.65 -6.66 -1.82
CA GLY A 214 10.94 -7.00 -2.42
C GLY A 214 12.10 -7.00 -1.42
N ALA A 215 13.33 -6.92 -1.96
CA ALA A 215 14.56 -6.97 -1.18
C ALA A 215 14.66 -5.78 -0.21
N THR A 216 15.15 -6.06 1.00
CA THR A 216 15.39 -5.05 2.05
C THR A 216 16.88 -4.89 2.31
N GLY A 217 17.28 -3.73 2.83
CA GLY A 217 18.65 -3.49 3.26
C GLY A 217 18.87 -2.08 3.79
N TRP A 218 20.12 -1.74 4.09
CA TRP A 218 20.51 -0.51 4.76
C TRP A 218 21.21 0.45 3.80
N ALA A 219 20.70 1.68 3.74
CA ALA A 219 21.26 2.78 2.95
C ALA A 219 21.69 3.93 3.87
N ALA A 220 22.73 4.66 3.49
CA ALA A 220 23.17 5.82 4.26
C ALA A 220 22.21 7.01 4.01
N SER A 221 21.66 7.57 5.09
CA SER A 221 20.66 8.66 5.05
C SER A 221 21.12 9.91 4.30
N GLN A 222 22.42 10.20 4.22
CA GLN A 222 22.95 11.35 3.49
C GLN A 222 22.66 11.34 1.97
N TYR A 223 22.21 10.21 1.44
CA TYR A 223 21.79 10.03 0.04
C TYR A 223 20.29 9.81 -0.09
N LEU A 224 19.53 10.04 0.98
CA LEU A 224 18.09 9.87 1.04
C LEU A 224 17.48 11.23 1.42
N ARG A 225 16.51 11.69 0.63
CA ARG A 225 15.69 12.84 0.98
C ARG A 225 14.25 12.38 1.14
N GLU A 226 13.52 13.10 1.97
CA GLU A 226 12.11 12.83 2.19
C GLU A 226 11.33 12.83 0.87
N ALA A 227 10.50 11.79 0.74
CA ALA A 227 9.57 11.65 -0.35
C ALA A 227 8.21 11.27 0.22
N THR A 228 7.15 11.69 -0.45
CA THR A 228 5.85 11.10 -0.20
C THR A 228 5.85 9.67 -0.68
N ALA A 229 4.85 8.89 -0.25
CA ALA A 229 4.46 7.71 -1.02
C ALA A 229 4.44 8.09 -2.49
N PRO A 230 4.97 7.25 -3.40
CA PRO A 230 4.63 7.43 -4.80
C PRO A 230 3.11 7.43 -4.81
N SER A 231 2.51 8.59 -5.10
CA SER A 231 1.08 8.78 -4.93
C SER A 231 0.40 7.61 -5.61
N ALA A 232 -0.52 6.96 -4.89
CA ALA A 232 -1.69 6.42 -5.54
C ALA A 232 -2.57 7.60 -6.00
N GLU A 233 -1.98 8.55 -6.72
CA GLU A 233 -2.68 9.01 -7.91
C GLU A 233 -2.94 7.72 -8.65
N MET A 234 -4.19 7.50 -9.03
CA MET A 234 -4.43 6.73 -10.23
C MET A 234 -3.36 7.21 -11.23
N PRO A 235 -2.36 6.37 -11.61
CA PRO A 235 -1.39 6.80 -12.60
C PRO A 235 -2.25 7.33 -13.75
N PRO A 236 -2.00 8.53 -14.30
CA PRO A 236 -2.98 9.28 -15.11
C PRO A 236 -3.73 8.31 -15.99
N ALA A 237 -4.98 7.98 -15.64
CA ALA A 237 -5.75 6.86 -16.18
C ALA A 237 -4.91 5.77 -16.89
N ALA A 238 -3.97 5.09 -16.22
CA ALA A 238 -3.03 4.17 -16.86
C ALA A 238 -2.74 4.57 -18.31
N GLY A 239 -2.12 5.74 -18.53
CA GLY A 239 -1.62 6.11 -19.85
C GLY A 239 -0.93 4.87 -20.36
N SER A 240 -1.56 4.26 -21.37
CA SER A 240 -1.51 2.85 -21.69
C SER A 240 -0.21 2.23 -21.21
N GLY A 241 -0.22 1.58 -20.05
CA GLY A 241 0.92 0.79 -19.61
C GLY A 241 0.98 -0.34 -20.61
N ASN A 242 1.63 -0.09 -21.75
CA ASN A 242 1.56 -0.95 -22.91
C ASN A 242 2.04 -2.30 -22.42
N VAL A 243 1.10 -3.25 -22.34
CA VAL A 243 1.46 -4.65 -22.22
C VAL A 243 2.35 -4.87 -23.44
N MET A 244 3.63 -5.07 -23.18
CA MET A 244 4.61 -5.33 -24.22
C MET A 244 4.86 -6.83 -24.26
N ARG A 245 5.34 -7.31 -25.40
CA ARG A 245 5.80 -8.68 -25.52
C ARG A 245 7.31 -8.70 -25.64
N VAL A 246 7.90 -9.74 -25.08
CA VAL A 246 9.29 -10.07 -25.34
C VAL A 246 9.45 -10.49 -26.80
N ALA A 247 10.39 -9.87 -27.51
CA ALA A 247 10.63 -10.09 -28.92
C ALA A 247 12.14 -10.06 -29.24
N GLY A 248 12.59 -10.86 -30.22
CA GLY A 248 13.97 -10.83 -30.72
C GLY A 248 14.97 -11.60 -29.86
N VAL A 249 14.50 -12.50 -29.01
CA VAL A 249 15.33 -13.50 -28.30
C VAL A 249 15.56 -14.71 -29.23
N PRO A 250 16.79 -15.24 -29.35
CA PRO A 250 17.08 -16.43 -30.16
C PRO A 250 16.24 -17.68 -29.79
N THR A 251 16.02 -18.59 -30.75
CA THR A 251 15.05 -19.70 -30.68
C THR A 251 15.28 -20.75 -29.56
N ASN A 252 16.36 -20.65 -28.78
CA ASN A 252 16.63 -21.51 -27.61
C ASN A 252 17.23 -20.69 -26.45
N ASP A 253 16.87 -19.41 -26.38
CA ASP A 253 17.40 -18.48 -25.39
C ASP A 253 16.24 -17.79 -24.65
N VAL A 254 16.57 -17.13 -23.55
CA VAL A 254 15.61 -16.40 -22.71
C VAL A 254 16.07 -14.98 -22.46
N LEU A 255 15.11 -14.07 -22.32
CA LEU A 255 15.37 -12.73 -21.84
C LEU A 255 15.55 -12.78 -20.32
N ASN A 256 16.79 -12.59 -19.86
CA ASN A 256 17.09 -12.46 -18.45
C ASN A 256 16.42 -11.23 -17.82
N VAL A 257 15.60 -11.47 -16.79
CA VAL A 257 15.04 -10.46 -15.90
C VAL A 257 16.01 -10.26 -14.74
N ARG A 258 16.42 -9.03 -14.47
CA ARG A 258 17.46 -8.71 -13.48
C ARG A 258 16.92 -7.90 -12.31
N SER A 259 17.58 -7.98 -11.17
CA SER A 259 17.21 -7.20 -9.98
C SER A 259 17.44 -5.69 -10.13
N GLY A 260 18.14 -5.24 -11.19
CA GLY A 260 18.43 -3.83 -11.46
C GLY A 260 18.80 -3.59 -12.93
N PRO A 261 18.79 -2.34 -13.39
CA PRO A 261 19.15 -1.99 -14.76
C PRO A 261 20.66 -2.18 -14.98
N GLY A 262 21.02 -3.10 -15.88
CA GLY A 262 22.42 -3.40 -16.19
C GLY A 262 22.73 -4.89 -16.17
N THR A 263 23.70 -5.31 -16.99
CA THR A 263 24.11 -6.71 -17.10
C THR A 263 24.88 -7.24 -15.88
N ARG A 264 25.33 -6.35 -14.99
CA ARG A 264 26.02 -6.71 -13.74
C ARG A 264 25.06 -7.08 -12.60
N ASN A 265 23.77 -6.76 -12.72
CA ASN A 265 22.80 -7.09 -11.69
C ASN A 265 22.41 -8.58 -11.76
N PRO A 266 22.20 -9.25 -10.61
CA PRO A 266 21.72 -10.63 -10.55
C PRO A 266 20.50 -10.88 -11.43
N VAL A 267 20.46 -12.05 -12.07
CA VAL A 267 19.27 -12.54 -12.78
C VAL A 267 18.29 -13.07 -11.73
N VAL A 268 17.05 -12.58 -11.76
CA VAL A 268 15.96 -12.95 -10.85
C VAL A 268 14.84 -13.70 -11.57
N GLY A 269 14.87 -13.74 -12.90
CA GLY A 269 13.89 -14.45 -13.71
C GLY A 269 14.31 -14.56 -15.17
N ALA A 270 13.49 -15.24 -15.96
CA ALA A 270 13.70 -15.45 -17.37
C ALA A 270 12.36 -15.37 -18.10
N LEU A 271 12.34 -14.72 -19.27
CA LEU A 271 11.16 -14.59 -20.12
C LEU A 271 11.43 -15.19 -21.49
N ALA A 272 10.49 -15.98 -22.00
CA ALA A 272 10.51 -16.50 -23.34
C ALA A 272 10.03 -15.43 -24.35
N ASN A 273 10.34 -15.68 -25.62
CA ASN A 273 9.82 -14.86 -26.71
C ASN A 273 8.28 -14.95 -26.73
N GLY A 274 7.59 -13.80 -26.77
CA GLY A 274 6.14 -13.69 -26.73
C GLY A 274 5.55 -13.43 -25.34
N ASP A 275 6.31 -13.58 -24.27
CA ASP A 275 5.81 -13.39 -22.90
C ASP A 275 5.27 -11.96 -22.70
N PRO A 276 4.06 -11.82 -22.14
CA PRO A 276 3.47 -10.52 -21.88
C PRO A 276 4.04 -9.93 -20.60
N VAL A 277 4.46 -8.68 -20.67
CA VAL A 277 4.97 -7.92 -19.52
C VAL A 277 4.33 -6.56 -19.46
N ARG A 278 4.07 -6.08 -18.25
CA ARG A 278 3.65 -4.71 -18.02
C ARG A 278 4.88 -3.84 -17.81
N VAL A 279 5.13 -2.90 -18.70
CA VAL A 279 6.25 -1.96 -18.55
C VAL A 279 5.85 -0.89 -17.55
N ILE A 280 6.62 -0.78 -16.47
CA ILE A 280 6.40 0.21 -15.40
C ILE A 280 7.14 1.51 -15.73
N GLY A 281 8.36 1.39 -16.26
CA GLY A 281 9.19 2.54 -16.63
C GLY A 281 10.48 2.12 -17.30
N CYS A 282 11.17 3.04 -17.97
CA CYS A 282 12.45 2.77 -18.59
C CYS A 282 13.48 3.87 -18.28
N GLN A 283 14.73 3.46 -18.15
CA GLN A 283 15.88 4.34 -17.96
C GLN A 283 17.09 3.85 -18.73
N SER A 284 17.92 4.78 -19.17
CA SER A 284 19.15 4.45 -19.90
C SER A 284 20.31 4.30 -18.94
N VAL A 285 20.99 3.16 -18.96
CA VAL A 285 22.23 2.90 -18.22
C VAL A 285 23.32 2.58 -19.23
N GLY A 286 24.28 3.51 -19.38
CA GLY A 286 25.21 3.50 -20.51
C GLY A 286 24.47 3.66 -21.84
N ASN A 287 24.83 2.85 -22.84
CA ASN A 287 24.17 2.85 -24.16
C ASN A 287 22.92 1.97 -24.23
N THR A 288 22.47 1.39 -23.10
CA THR A 288 21.33 0.47 -23.09
C THR A 288 20.14 1.08 -22.38
N ARG A 289 18.98 1.12 -23.05
CA ARG A 289 17.68 1.38 -22.42
C ARG A 289 17.25 0.14 -21.64
N TRP A 290 17.16 0.26 -20.33
CA TRP A 290 16.63 -0.76 -19.42
C TRP A 290 15.22 -0.39 -19.02
N CYS A 291 14.32 -1.37 -19.00
CA CYS A 291 12.93 -1.17 -18.63
C CYS A 291 12.60 -2.05 -17.43
N GLU A 292 12.01 -1.43 -16.41
CA GLU A 292 11.37 -2.13 -15.32
C GLU A 292 10.05 -2.70 -15.83
N ILE A 293 9.89 -3.98 -15.59
CA ILE A 293 8.73 -4.73 -16.01
C ILE A 293 8.14 -5.45 -14.81
N GLU A 294 6.84 -5.66 -14.87
CA GLU A 294 6.11 -6.58 -14.02
C GLU A 294 5.67 -7.76 -14.86
N MET A 295 6.01 -8.94 -14.37
CA MET A 295 5.60 -10.19 -14.98
C MET A 295 4.10 -10.37 -14.73
N ILE A 296 3.36 -10.76 -15.75
CA ILE A 296 1.92 -11.02 -15.65
C ILE A 296 1.74 -12.46 -15.19
N THR A 297 2.09 -12.70 -13.92
CA THR A 297 1.91 -13.96 -13.19
C THR A 297 1.09 -13.71 -11.92
N ASP A 298 0.61 -14.77 -11.28
CA ASP A 298 -0.19 -14.67 -10.04
C ASP A 298 0.54 -13.95 -8.89
N MET A 299 1.89 -13.95 -8.92
CA MET A 299 2.74 -13.35 -7.89
C MET A 299 3.19 -11.91 -8.23
N ARG A 300 2.87 -11.38 -9.43
CA ARG A 300 3.19 -9.99 -9.88
C ARG A 300 4.63 -9.54 -9.62
N GLU A 301 5.57 -10.46 -9.84
CA GLU A 301 6.99 -10.20 -9.61
C GLU A 301 7.56 -9.16 -10.60
N ARG A 302 8.53 -8.37 -10.14
CA ARG A 302 9.14 -7.28 -10.91
C ARG A 302 10.61 -7.53 -11.20
N GLY A 303 11.11 -6.90 -12.27
CA GLY A 303 12.53 -6.83 -12.53
C GLY A 303 12.87 -6.00 -13.77
N TRP A 304 14.13 -6.02 -14.16
CA TRP A 304 14.69 -5.19 -15.21
C TRP A 304 15.12 -6.00 -16.42
N VAL A 305 14.67 -5.58 -17.59
CA VAL A 305 15.06 -6.18 -18.88
C VAL A 305 15.60 -5.12 -19.81
N SER A 306 16.37 -5.51 -20.82
CA SER A 306 16.76 -4.55 -21.85
C SER A 306 15.56 -4.22 -22.73
N GLY A 307 15.21 -2.94 -22.82
CA GLY A 307 14.09 -2.44 -23.62
C GLY A 307 14.21 -2.74 -25.11
N ARG A 308 15.41 -3.13 -25.60
CA ARG A 308 15.60 -3.58 -26.98
C ARG A 308 14.81 -4.85 -27.32
N TYR A 309 14.45 -5.64 -26.31
CA TYR A 309 13.65 -6.86 -26.44
C TYR A 309 12.19 -6.66 -26.12
N LEU A 310 11.77 -5.43 -25.83
CA LEU A 310 10.36 -5.11 -25.60
C LEU A 310 9.77 -4.51 -26.88
N ARG A 311 8.60 -5.00 -27.27
CA ARG A 311 7.81 -4.48 -28.38
C ARG A 311 6.40 -4.24 -27.90
N ASP A 312 5.80 -3.14 -28.34
CA ASP A 312 4.42 -2.82 -28.01
C ASP A 312 3.53 -3.96 -28.50
N ALA A 313 2.64 -4.47 -27.64
CA ALA A 313 1.59 -5.38 -28.13
C ALA A 313 0.72 -4.68 -29.20
N ALA A 314 0.73 -3.34 -29.23
CA ALA A 314 0.07 -2.53 -30.25
C ALA A 314 0.88 -2.31 -31.55
N VAL A 315 2.19 -2.59 -31.58
CA VAL A 315 3.03 -2.33 -32.78
C VAL A 315 3.69 -3.59 -33.34
N SER A 316 3.42 -4.75 -32.75
CA SER A 316 3.60 -6.02 -33.45
C SER A 316 2.69 -7.10 -32.88
N ALA A 317 1.39 -6.84 -32.85
CA ALA A 317 0.55 -7.80 -33.54
C ALA A 317 0.74 -7.52 -35.04
N PRO A 318 0.79 -8.53 -35.93
CA PRO A 318 0.20 -8.25 -37.24
C PRO A 318 -1.18 -7.64 -36.94
N ALA A 319 -1.59 -6.57 -37.64
CA ALA A 319 -2.96 -6.04 -37.53
C ALA A 319 -3.88 -7.24 -37.27
N ARG A 320 -4.62 -7.27 -36.14
CA ARG A 320 -5.54 -8.36 -35.86
C ARG A 320 -6.30 -8.54 -37.16
N SER A 321 -5.98 -9.60 -37.90
CA SER A 321 -6.62 -9.83 -39.17
C SER A 321 -8.04 -10.06 -38.75
N VAL A 322 -8.90 -9.09 -39.07
CA VAL A 322 -10.33 -9.15 -38.77
C VAL A 322 -10.74 -10.58 -39.07
N SER A 323 -11.13 -11.32 -38.03
CA SER A 323 -11.38 -12.75 -38.17
C SER A 323 -12.45 -12.97 -39.24
N PRO A 324 -12.52 -14.15 -39.88
CA PRO A 324 -13.58 -14.42 -40.85
C PRO A 324 -14.99 -14.11 -40.31
N ALA A 325 -15.22 -14.36 -39.02
CA ALA A 325 -16.45 -14.02 -38.31
C ALA A 325 -16.65 -12.49 -38.18
N GLU A 326 -15.64 -11.74 -37.77
CA GLU A 326 -15.73 -10.27 -37.69
C GLU A 326 -15.92 -9.63 -39.08
N GLN A 327 -15.24 -10.14 -40.12
CA GLN A 327 -15.43 -9.68 -41.50
C GLN A 327 -16.82 -10.01 -42.02
N ALA A 328 -17.37 -11.17 -41.65
CA ALA A 328 -18.73 -11.54 -42.00
C ALA A 328 -19.75 -10.59 -41.36
N CYS A 329 -19.59 -10.26 -40.08
CA CYS A 329 -20.49 -9.34 -39.40
C CYS A 329 -20.42 -7.92 -39.98
N LEU A 330 -19.21 -7.41 -40.25
CA LEU A 330 -19.05 -6.10 -40.87
C LEU A 330 -19.75 -6.03 -42.24
N ARG A 331 -19.57 -7.05 -43.09
CA ARG A 331 -20.26 -7.12 -44.40
C ARG A 331 -21.78 -7.21 -44.26
N ALA A 332 -22.26 -8.00 -43.31
CA ALA A 332 -23.69 -8.15 -43.05
C ALA A 332 -24.30 -6.81 -42.58
N VAL A 333 -23.66 -6.11 -41.65
CA VAL A 333 -24.11 -4.80 -41.14
C VAL A 333 -24.06 -3.73 -42.24
N THR A 334 -23.00 -3.68 -43.05
CA THR A 334 -22.93 -2.77 -44.20
C THR A 334 -24.06 -3.00 -45.19
N THR A 335 -24.41 -4.27 -45.45
CA THR A 335 -25.49 -4.63 -46.37
C THR A 335 -26.87 -4.26 -45.78
N GLU A 336 -27.09 -4.56 -44.50
CA GLU A 336 -28.36 -4.32 -43.81
C GLU A 336 -28.63 -2.83 -43.62
N THR A 337 -27.59 -2.03 -43.31
CA THR A 337 -27.72 -0.59 -43.06
C THR A 337 -27.51 0.28 -44.30
N ASN A 338 -27.04 -0.32 -45.41
CA ASN A 338 -26.58 0.39 -46.60
C ASN A 338 -25.56 1.52 -46.28
N ASN A 339 -24.71 1.30 -45.27
CA ASN A 339 -23.73 2.28 -44.80
C ASN A 339 -22.32 1.67 -44.82
N PRO A 340 -21.38 2.23 -45.61
CA PRO A 340 -20.01 1.72 -45.67
C PRO A 340 -19.12 2.17 -44.50
N ASP A 341 -19.52 3.18 -43.72
CA ASP A 341 -18.79 3.61 -42.50
C ASP A 341 -19.18 2.70 -41.32
N VAL A 342 -18.61 1.49 -41.30
CA VAL A 342 -18.77 0.52 -40.23
C VAL A 342 -17.44 0.25 -39.55
N VAL A 343 -17.44 0.20 -38.22
CA VAL A 343 -16.25 -0.04 -37.41
C VAL A 343 -16.54 -1.13 -36.38
N LEU A 344 -15.61 -2.07 -36.23
CA LEU A 344 -15.66 -3.07 -35.17
C LEU A 344 -15.50 -2.37 -33.80
N LEU A 345 -16.50 -2.50 -32.93
CA LEU A 345 -16.45 -1.95 -31.56
C LEU A 345 -15.88 -2.99 -30.60
N SER A 346 -16.42 -4.21 -30.63
CA SER A 346 -15.98 -5.33 -29.80
C SER A 346 -16.41 -6.67 -30.41
N SER A 347 -15.77 -7.75 -29.98
CA SER A 347 -16.16 -9.12 -30.30
C SER A 347 -15.92 -10.04 -29.10
N SER A 348 -16.79 -11.02 -28.93
CA SER A 348 -16.73 -12.03 -27.86
C SER A 348 -17.01 -13.42 -28.45
N PHE A 349 -16.07 -14.33 -28.31
CA PHE A 349 -16.21 -15.70 -28.81
C PHE A 349 -16.93 -16.58 -27.79
N SER A 350 -17.89 -17.38 -28.26
CA SER A 350 -18.60 -18.39 -27.47
C SER A 350 -18.77 -19.71 -28.23
N GLN A 351 -19.20 -20.77 -27.53
CA GLN A 351 -19.57 -22.04 -28.17
C GLN A 351 -20.77 -21.91 -29.14
N ALA A 352 -21.58 -20.85 -29.01
CA ALA A 352 -22.72 -20.58 -29.87
C ALA A 352 -22.38 -19.71 -31.10
N GLY A 353 -21.13 -19.27 -31.24
CA GLY A 353 -20.66 -18.35 -32.27
C GLY A 353 -19.94 -17.13 -31.70
N THR A 354 -19.36 -16.31 -32.58
CA THR A 354 -18.70 -15.05 -32.20
C THR A 354 -19.72 -13.94 -32.20
N GLU A 355 -20.03 -13.40 -31.03
CA GLU A 355 -20.81 -12.17 -30.90
C GLU A 355 -19.95 -10.98 -31.33
N VAL A 356 -20.45 -10.17 -32.26
CA VAL A 356 -19.72 -9.03 -32.82
C VAL A 356 -20.57 -7.78 -32.72
N MET A 357 -20.00 -6.71 -32.15
CA MET A 357 -20.59 -5.39 -32.04
C MET A 357 -19.95 -4.45 -33.06
N VAL A 358 -20.80 -3.83 -33.88
CA VAL A 358 -20.41 -2.95 -34.99
C VAL A 358 -21.01 -1.57 -34.77
N GLY A 359 -20.21 -0.52 -34.92
CA GLY A 359 -20.66 0.87 -34.88
C GLY A 359 -20.88 1.36 -36.31
N VAL A 360 -22.05 1.93 -36.58
CA VAL A 360 -22.45 2.40 -37.90
C VAL A 360 -22.50 3.93 -37.94
N GLY A 361 -21.82 4.53 -38.92
CA GLY A 361 -21.77 5.96 -39.16
C GLY A 361 -20.97 6.77 -38.11
N PRO A 362 -21.01 8.11 -38.20
CA PRO A 362 -20.20 9.00 -37.36
C PRO A 362 -20.50 8.88 -35.86
N GLN A 363 -21.75 8.57 -35.52
CA GLN A 363 -22.21 8.40 -34.13
C GLN A 363 -21.98 7.00 -33.58
N ARG A 364 -21.40 6.09 -34.38
CA ARG A 364 -21.14 4.69 -34.01
C ARG A 364 -22.38 4.00 -33.43
N ALA A 365 -23.52 4.15 -34.13
CA ALA A 365 -24.77 3.51 -33.72
C ALA A 365 -24.55 1.99 -33.57
N PRO A 366 -24.83 1.38 -32.41
CA PRO A 366 -24.45 0.01 -32.13
C PRO A 366 -25.39 -0.99 -32.84
N TRP A 367 -24.77 -1.94 -33.53
CA TRP A 367 -25.40 -3.08 -34.17
C TRP A 367 -24.71 -4.36 -33.70
N GLN A 368 -25.47 -5.44 -33.60
CA GLN A 368 -24.99 -6.74 -33.11
C GLN A 368 -25.31 -7.83 -34.12
N CYS A 369 -24.38 -8.77 -34.30
CA CYS A 369 -24.67 -10.05 -34.93
C CYS A 369 -23.83 -11.17 -34.32
N ILE A 370 -24.29 -12.42 -34.45
CA ILE A 370 -23.48 -13.61 -34.16
C ILE A 370 -22.90 -14.09 -35.49
N ALA A 371 -21.58 -14.24 -35.57
CA ALA A 371 -20.86 -14.63 -36.77
C ALA A 371 -19.99 -15.87 -36.53
N TYR A 372 -19.76 -16.65 -37.58
CA TYR A 372 -19.05 -17.93 -37.53
C TYR A 372 -17.80 -17.91 -38.42
N GLY A 373 -16.87 -18.84 -38.14
CA GLY A 373 -15.60 -18.95 -38.87
C GLY A 373 -15.76 -19.34 -40.35
N ASP A 374 -16.92 -19.85 -40.74
CA ASP A 374 -17.30 -20.17 -42.13
C ASP A 374 -17.81 -18.95 -42.92
N GLY A 375 -17.94 -17.80 -42.27
CA GLY A 375 -18.41 -16.56 -42.86
C GLY A 375 -19.93 -16.37 -42.84
N SER A 376 -20.69 -17.27 -42.20
CA SER A 376 -22.12 -17.10 -41.95
C SER A 376 -22.38 -16.19 -40.74
N THR A 377 -23.52 -15.51 -40.71
CA THR A 377 -23.96 -14.66 -39.59
C THR A 377 -25.44 -14.82 -39.33
N THR A 378 -25.88 -14.55 -38.09
CA THR A 378 -27.27 -14.22 -37.82
C THR A 378 -27.62 -12.89 -38.49
N ARG A 379 -28.92 -12.62 -38.66
CA ARG A 379 -29.37 -11.31 -39.14
C ARG A 379 -28.85 -10.21 -38.19
N PRO A 380 -28.16 -9.17 -38.68
CA PRO A 380 -27.74 -8.06 -37.85
C PRO A 380 -28.95 -7.34 -37.23
N MET A 381 -28.83 -6.95 -35.97
CA MET A 381 -29.87 -6.24 -35.24
C MET A 381 -29.32 -4.91 -34.71
N SER A 382 -30.12 -3.85 -34.79
CA SER A 382 -29.80 -2.60 -34.12
C SER A 382 -30.01 -2.76 -32.62
N MET A 383 -29.08 -2.22 -31.83
CA MET A 383 -29.17 -2.20 -30.37
C MET A 383 -29.80 -0.92 -29.83
N LEU A 384 -30.35 -0.10 -30.73
CA LEU A 384 -31.15 1.07 -30.39
C LEU A 384 -32.62 0.63 -30.38
N ASN A 385 -33.28 0.80 -29.23
CA ASN A 385 -34.73 0.62 -29.10
C ASN A 385 -35.50 1.75 -29.78
#